data_AF-A0A8T0RB41-F1
#
_entry.id   AF-A0A8T0RB41-F1
#
_cell.length_a   1.000
_cell.length_b   1.000
_cell.length_c   1.000
_cell.angle_alpha   90.00
_cell.angle_beta   90.00
_cell.angle_gamma   90.00
#
_symmetry.space_group_name_H-M   'P 1'
#
loop_
_entity.id
_entity.type
_entity.pdbx_description
1 polymer ?
#
loop_
_entity_poly.entity_id
_entity_poly.type
_entity_poly.pdbx_seq_one_letter_code
_entity_poly.pdbx_strand_id
1 'polypeptide(L)'
;MIYPTFRILHHTLILLLTMLFSPRCSVLTMAADIWTLNLVCEGAAPGQENVQRKMDRDVICFFNLIELIEEYGYTSIDYLYYKKRDGLVALQWDTDVMKMLEENESEKNVSLFVTRQRIATIAPTKSNKEPSKSAAKKAKEKSGRKKKQQLNVIQSKEQYADEVDHQHDDDDIQETSGDDNKVTKRKGTVLAHVWDLPEENRILVKCNQLGQPIGKEGGLLGQFLGTISRNCGYCPLRIKDWRKVKNDKSETILQCIQTKFLYPRSCEKWMLKSIGRDWRKYKATLKSKLYNPKKKRSALYKLCPDDIDEDQWKALVKYWKSAEGKALSERNKVSREMKKTTHTAGTKSYARWSEDLRQADPEKKKPHIATAYLATHRKRAKEANQLAVQLENLIEKQPELAQDSEGRVAWEGDALHQVLGEEKPGQVHGMGLLPIPKQV
;
A
#
# COMPACT_ATOMS: atom_id res chain seq x y z
N MET A 1 -72.57 7.12 -7.71
CA MET A 1 -71.52 7.57 -6.77
C MET A 1 -71.17 6.39 -5.87
N ILE A 2 -69.92 6.31 -5.40
CA ILE A 2 -69.29 5.19 -4.65
C ILE A 2 -68.43 4.27 -5.55
N TYR A 3 -67.27 4.79 -5.95
CA TYR A 3 -66.00 4.06 -5.89
C TYR A 3 -65.23 4.75 -4.75
N PRO A 4 -64.87 4.06 -3.65
CA PRO A 4 -63.49 3.60 -3.52
C PRO A 4 -63.29 2.48 -2.47
N THR A 5 -63.30 1.20 -2.84
CA THR A 5 -62.87 0.13 -1.90
C THR A 5 -62.01 -0.96 -2.52
N PHE A 6 -62.10 -1.19 -3.84
CA PHE A 6 -61.29 -2.21 -4.51
C PHE A 6 -59.83 -1.81 -4.81
N ARG A 7 -59.50 -0.51 -4.79
CA ARG A 7 -58.14 -0.03 -5.08
C ARG A 7 -57.18 -0.15 -3.90
N ILE A 8 -57.70 -0.30 -2.68
CA ILE A 8 -56.89 -0.36 -1.46
C ILE A 8 -56.36 -1.78 -1.22
N LEU A 9 -57.16 -2.83 -1.47
CA LEU A 9 -56.72 -4.22 -1.29
C LEU A 9 -55.66 -4.66 -2.32
N HIS A 10 -55.73 -4.15 -3.56
CA HIS A 10 -54.74 -4.49 -4.58
C HIS A 10 -53.40 -3.75 -4.36
N HIS A 11 -53.44 -2.56 -3.75
CA HIS A 11 -52.21 -1.82 -3.40
C HIS A 11 -51.52 -2.37 -2.15
N THR A 12 -52.26 -2.85 -1.15
CA THR A 12 -51.65 -3.47 0.04
C THR A 12 -51.03 -4.83 -0.28
N LEU A 13 -51.62 -5.62 -1.19
CA LEU A 13 -51.04 -6.90 -1.61
C LEU A 13 -49.77 -6.72 -2.48
N ILE A 14 -49.71 -5.68 -3.33
CA ILE A 14 -48.50 -5.35 -4.11
C ILE A 14 -47.40 -4.76 -3.22
N LEU A 15 -47.73 -3.99 -2.19
CA LEU A 15 -46.75 -3.50 -1.20
C LEU A 15 -46.18 -4.63 -0.32
N LEU A 16 -46.95 -5.67 -0.01
CA LEU A 16 -46.45 -6.85 0.70
C LEU A 16 -45.58 -7.76 -0.18
N LEU A 17 -45.86 -7.89 -1.48
CA LEU A 17 -45.02 -8.66 -2.41
C LEU A 17 -43.76 -7.92 -2.91
N THR A 18 -43.76 -6.58 -2.93
CA THR A 18 -42.57 -5.79 -3.28
C THR A 18 -41.59 -5.57 -2.11
N MET A 19 -42.02 -5.87 -0.88
CA MET A 19 -41.12 -5.97 0.28
C MET A 19 -40.28 -7.27 0.30
N LEU A 20 -40.59 -8.26 -0.55
CA LEU A 20 -39.84 -9.52 -0.64
C LEU A 20 -38.84 -9.58 -1.80
N PHE A 21 -38.86 -8.62 -2.74
CA PHE A 21 -37.91 -8.55 -3.86
C PHE A 21 -37.51 -7.10 -4.17
N SER A 22 -36.74 -6.49 -3.27
CA SER A 22 -35.92 -5.31 -3.57
C SER A 22 -34.60 -5.45 -2.80
N PRO A 23 -33.43 -5.24 -3.43
CA PRO A 23 -32.13 -5.41 -2.80
C PRO A 23 -31.86 -4.19 -1.93
N ARG A 24 -32.64 -4.03 -0.85
CA ARG A 24 -32.11 -3.36 0.33
C ARG A 24 -30.91 -4.17 0.74
N CYS A 25 -29.78 -3.49 0.89
CA CYS A 25 -28.64 -3.99 1.64
C CYS A 25 -29.17 -4.67 2.91
N SER A 26 -29.32 -5.99 2.85
CA SER A 26 -28.99 -6.83 3.96
C SER A 26 -27.52 -6.53 4.21
N VAL A 27 -27.26 -5.51 5.01
CA VAL A 27 -26.21 -5.66 6.00
C VAL A 27 -26.69 -6.90 6.75
N LEU A 28 -26.22 -8.08 6.32
CA LEU A 28 -26.08 -9.16 7.26
C LEU A 28 -25.29 -8.49 8.38
N THR A 29 -25.94 -8.20 9.49
CA THR A 29 -25.26 -8.19 10.77
C THR A 29 -24.73 -9.61 10.92
N MET A 30 -23.56 -9.86 10.32
CA MET A 30 -22.74 -10.99 10.68
C MET A 30 -22.57 -10.85 12.19
N ALA A 31 -22.97 -11.86 12.94
CA ALA A 31 -22.65 -11.90 14.36
C ALA A 31 -21.13 -11.67 14.45
N ALA A 32 -20.71 -10.59 15.12
CA ALA A 32 -19.31 -10.22 15.20
C ALA A 32 -18.53 -11.44 15.68
N ASP A 33 -17.57 -11.88 14.87
CA ASP A 33 -16.79 -13.08 15.18
C ASP A 33 -15.69 -12.67 16.15
N ILE A 34 -16.09 -12.46 17.42
CA ILE A 34 -15.23 -11.89 18.44
C ILE A 34 -14.37 -12.98 19.08
N TRP A 35 -13.07 -12.75 19.02
CA TRP A 35 -12.03 -13.57 19.63
C TRP A 35 -11.45 -12.88 20.86
N THR A 36 -11.02 -13.69 21.82
CA THR A 36 -10.34 -13.23 23.05
C THR A 36 -8.85 -13.55 22.98
N LEU A 37 -8.01 -12.53 23.02
CA LEU A 37 -6.56 -12.66 23.06
C LEU A 37 -6.05 -12.36 24.48
N ASN A 38 -5.38 -13.32 25.10
CA ASN A 38 -4.71 -13.15 26.39
C ASN A 38 -3.22 -12.97 26.17
N LEU A 39 -2.73 -11.74 26.32
CA LEU A 39 -1.34 -11.37 26.14
C LEU A 39 -0.57 -11.49 27.45
N VAL A 40 0.44 -12.34 27.46
CA VAL A 40 1.40 -12.48 28.58
C VAL A 40 2.69 -11.77 28.19
N CYS A 41 3.03 -10.71 28.90
CA CYS A 41 4.14 -9.81 28.61
C CYS A 41 5.31 -10.06 29.57
N GLU A 42 6.36 -10.74 29.11
CA GLU A 42 7.56 -11.00 29.92
C GLU A 42 8.41 -9.74 30.08
N GLY A 43 8.64 -9.32 31.33
CA GLY A 43 9.44 -8.14 31.66
C GLY A 43 8.71 -6.80 31.49
N ALA A 44 7.37 -6.81 31.40
CA ALA A 44 6.57 -5.60 31.41
C ALA A 44 6.56 -4.91 32.78
N ALA A 45 6.09 -3.66 32.83
CA ALA A 45 5.92 -2.92 34.08
C ALA A 45 4.91 -3.63 35.02
N PRO A 46 5.05 -3.49 36.35
CA PRO A 46 4.15 -4.13 37.31
C PRO A 46 2.68 -3.82 37.00
N GLY A 47 1.86 -4.86 36.81
CA GLY A 47 0.42 -4.73 36.47
C GLY A 47 0.08 -4.82 34.98
N GLN A 48 1.07 -4.92 34.07
CA GLN A 48 0.86 -5.15 32.62
C GLN A 48 1.27 -6.56 32.15
N GLU A 49 1.53 -7.47 33.08
CA GLU A 49 2.04 -8.81 32.78
C GLU A 49 1.02 -9.70 32.06
N ASN A 50 -0.28 -9.51 32.31
CA ASN A 50 -1.36 -10.29 31.70
C ASN A 50 -2.49 -9.35 31.27
N VAL A 51 -2.75 -9.27 29.98
CA VAL A 51 -3.79 -8.38 29.43
C VAL A 51 -4.73 -9.15 28.51
N GLN A 52 -6.02 -8.89 28.62
CA GLN A 52 -7.03 -9.49 27.76
C GLN A 52 -7.59 -8.45 26.78
N ARG A 53 -7.66 -8.82 25.50
CA ARG A 53 -8.27 -8.00 24.43
C ARG A 53 -9.29 -8.80 23.64
N LYS A 54 -10.39 -8.14 23.29
CA LYS A 54 -11.39 -8.68 22.37
C LYS A 54 -11.20 -8.06 21.00
N MET A 55 -11.10 -8.89 19.97
CA MET A 55 -10.89 -8.45 18.59
C MET A 55 -11.79 -9.24 17.65
N ASP A 56 -12.26 -8.62 16.59
CA ASP A 56 -12.95 -9.33 15.51
C ASP A 56 -11.95 -10.19 14.73
N ARG A 57 -12.34 -11.41 14.36
CA ARG A 57 -11.50 -12.37 13.62
C ARG A 57 -10.89 -11.77 12.37
N ASP A 58 -11.63 -10.94 11.63
CA ASP A 58 -11.17 -10.32 10.38
C ASP A 58 -10.07 -9.27 10.59
N VAL A 59 -9.90 -8.82 11.84
CA VAL A 59 -8.87 -7.86 12.26
C VAL A 59 -7.65 -8.60 12.83
N ILE A 60 -7.71 -9.91 13.10
CA ILE A 60 -6.55 -10.63 13.65
C ILE A 60 -5.59 -11.00 12.52
N CYS A 61 -4.53 -10.22 12.38
CA CYS A 61 -3.39 -10.48 11.50
C CYS A 61 -2.08 -10.18 12.23
N PHE A 62 -0.96 -10.68 11.71
CA PHE A 62 0.34 -10.53 12.34
C PHE A 62 0.70 -9.06 12.58
N PHE A 63 0.39 -8.18 11.61
CA PHE A 63 0.60 -6.73 11.75
C PHE A 63 -0.15 -6.15 12.96
N ASN A 64 -1.44 -6.48 13.12
CA ASN A 64 -2.25 -5.95 14.22
C ASN A 64 -1.81 -6.53 15.58
N LEU A 65 -1.29 -7.76 15.61
CA LEU A 65 -0.68 -8.32 16.82
C LEU A 65 0.62 -7.59 17.18
N ILE A 66 1.41 -7.16 16.19
CA ILE A 66 2.60 -6.34 16.42
C ILE A 66 2.22 -4.95 16.95
N GLU A 67 1.19 -4.30 16.40
CA GLU A 67 0.69 -3.03 16.96
C GLU A 67 0.21 -3.19 18.40
N LEU A 68 -0.47 -4.30 18.71
CA LEU A 68 -0.92 -4.59 20.06
C LEU A 68 0.25 -4.68 21.05
N ILE A 69 1.36 -5.31 20.71
CA ILE A 69 2.52 -5.41 21.63
C ILE A 69 3.27 -4.07 21.75
N GLU A 70 3.23 -3.21 20.71
CA GLU A 70 3.78 -1.85 20.78
C GLU A 70 3.05 -1.00 21.84
N GLU A 71 1.75 -1.21 22.07
CA GLU A 71 0.99 -0.55 23.14
C GLU A 71 1.56 -0.84 24.55
N TYR A 72 2.24 -1.97 24.73
CA TYR A 72 2.80 -2.41 26.01
C TYR A 72 4.33 -2.24 26.09
N GLY A 73 4.91 -1.42 25.20
CA GLY A 73 6.33 -1.07 25.24
C GLY A 73 7.27 -2.14 24.68
N TYR A 74 6.73 -3.11 23.92
CA TYR A 74 7.50 -3.95 23.03
C TYR A 74 7.62 -3.30 21.66
N THR A 75 8.36 -3.95 20.77
CA THR A 75 8.69 -3.44 19.44
C THR A 75 8.55 -4.58 18.44
N SER A 76 8.45 -4.24 17.15
CA SER A 76 8.38 -5.24 16.06
C SER A 76 9.58 -6.19 15.94
N ILE A 77 10.68 -5.95 16.67
CA ILE A 77 11.83 -6.86 16.78
C ILE A 77 11.73 -7.87 17.93
N ASP A 78 10.80 -7.65 18.85
CA ASP A 78 10.55 -8.55 19.98
C ASP A 78 9.78 -9.80 19.51
N TYR A 79 9.86 -10.86 20.30
CA TYR A 79 9.38 -12.17 19.89
C TYR A 79 7.95 -12.41 20.39
N LEU A 80 7.05 -12.71 19.45
CA LEU A 80 5.67 -13.06 19.71
C LEU A 80 5.44 -14.56 19.45
N TYR A 81 4.81 -15.22 20.40
CA TYR A 81 4.44 -16.62 20.34
C TYR A 81 2.97 -16.80 20.69
N TYR A 82 2.34 -17.86 20.18
CA TYR A 82 1.10 -18.37 20.77
C TYR A 82 1.35 -19.65 21.54
N LYS A 83 0.60 -19.81 22.63
CA LYS A 83 0.73 -20.93 23.55
C LYS A 83 -0.15 -22.08 23.07
N LYS A 84 0.48 -23.24 22.89
CA LYS A 84 -0.18 -24.53 22.73
C LYS A 84 -0.12 -25.33 24.03
N ARG A 85 -0.88 -26.43 24.08
CA ARG A 85 -0.77 -27.43 25.15
C ARG A 85 0.66 -27.96 25.31
N ASP A 86 1.38 -28.14 24.20
CA ASP A 86 2.70 -28.79 24.17
C ASP A 86 3.88 -27.81 23.96
N GLY A 87 3.67 -26.50 24.06
CA GLY A 87 4.76 -25.52 23.97
C GLY A 87 4.38 -24.17 23.36
N LEU A 88 5.40 -23.38 23.00
CA LEU A 88 5.25 -22.10 22.31
C LEU A 88 5.53 -22.24 20.82
N VAL A 89 4.71 -21.61 19.99
CA VAL A 89 4.91 -21.54 18.54
C VAL A 89 5.09 -20.08 18.15
N ALA A 90 6.20 -19.78 17.45
CA ALA A 90 6.51 -18.43 17.03
C ALA A 90 5.51 -17.95 15.97
N LEU A 91 5.03 -16.73 16.13
CA LEU A 91 4.26 -16.02 15.12
C LEU A 91 5.22 -15.11 14.36
N GLN A 92 5.40 -15.37 13.07
CA GLN A 92 6.24 -14.55 12.19
C GLN A 92 5.45 -14.05 10.98
N TRP A 93 4.42 -14.77 10.54
CA TRP A 93 3.68 -14.46 9.33
C TRP A 93 2.18 -14.55 9.57
N ASP A 94 1.40 -13.96 8.67
CA ASP A 94 -0.05 -14.15 8.64
C ASP A 94 -0.43 -15.63 8.47
N THR A 95 0.42 -16.44 7.83
CA THR A 95 0.21 -17.89 7.76
C THR A 95 0.27 -18.56 9.14
N ASP A 96 1.13 -18.08 10.04
CA ASP A 96 1.22 -18.61 11.40
C ASP A 96 0.00 -18.18 12.23
N VAL A 97 -0.45 -16.93 12.03
CA VAL A 97 -1.65 -16.39 12.68
C VAL A 97 -2.91 -17.10 12.18
N MET A 98 -3.04 -17.32 10.87
CA MET A 98 -4.16 -18.08 10.31
C MET A 98 -4.19 -19.51 10.85
N LYS A 99 -3.04 -20.18 10.92
CA LYS A 99 -2.95 -21.51 11.52
C LYS A 99 -3.33 -21.50 13.01
N MET A 100 -2.87 -20.48 13.76
CA MET A 100 -3.24 -20.29 15.16
C MET A 100 -4.76 -20.11 15.32
N LEU A 101 -5.40 -19.31 14.46
CA LEU A 101 -6.85 -19.13 14.45
C LEU A 101 -7.56 -20.45 14.09
N GLU A 102 -7.16 -21.13 13.02
CA GLU A 102 -7.75 -22.42 12.64
C GLU A 102 -7.70 -23.46 13.77
N GLU A 103 -6.58 -23.54 14.49
CA GLU A 103 -6.40 -24.48 15.61
C GLU A 103 -7.27 -24.14 16.84
N ASN A 104 -7.69 -22.88 17.01
CA ASN A 104 -8.44 -22.41 18.17
C ASN A 104 -9.88 -21.97 17.83
N GLU A 105 -10.37 -22.32 16.64
CA GLU A 105 -11.67 -21.88 16.10
C GLU A 105 -12.85 -22.24 17.01
N SER A 106 -12.79 -23.39 17.69
CA SER A 106 -13.84 -23.84 18.63
C SER A 106 -13.91 -23.04 19.93
N GLU A 107 -12.77 -22.53 20.41
CA GLU A 107 -12.67 -21.82 21.69
C GLU A 107 -12.74 -20.29 21.51
N LYS A 108 -12.38 -19.79 20.31
CA LYS A 108 -12.23 -18.36 19.98
C LYS A 108 -11.41 -17.60 21.03
N ASN A 109 -10.43 -18.29 21.61
CA ASN A 109 -9.61 -17.82 22.71
C ASN A 109 -8.17 -18.26 22.47
N VAL A 110 -7.23 -17.33 22.54
CA VAL A 110 -5.81 -17.60 22.29
C VAL A 110 -4.97 -16.92 23.36
N SER A 111 -3.98 -17.64 23.89
CA SER A 111 -2.93 -17.08 24.73
C SER A 111 -1.70 -16.76 23.92
N LEU A 112 -1.30 -15.49 23.93
CA LEU A 112 -0.10 -14.96 23.31
C LEU A 112 0.97 -14.71 24.38
N PHE A 113 2.23 -14.92 24.02
CA PHE A 113 3.37 -14.69 24.89
C PHE A 113 4.38 -13.80 24.16
N VAL A 114 4.82 -12.72 24.81
CA VAL A 114 5.73 -11.72 24.24
C VAL A 114 6.97 -11.63 25.10
N THR A 115 8.14 -11.61 24.46
CA THR A 115 9.42 -11.49 25.15
C THR A 115 10.45 -10.77 24.30
N ARG A 116 11.40 -10.10 24.98
CA ARG A 116 12.55 -9.45 24.35
C ARG A 116 13.68 -10.44 24.02
N GLN A 117 13.62 -11.65 24.58
CA GLN A 117 14.65 -12.67 24.39
C GLN A 117 14.11 -13.84 23.59
N ARG A 118 14.92 -14.37 22.67
CA ARG A 118 14.53 -15.52 21.87
C ARG A 118 14.44 -16.78 22.74
N ILE A 119 13.33 -17.48 22.67
CA ILE A 119 13.13 -18.78 23.32
C ILE A 119 13.29 -19.89 22.29
N ALA A 120 13.92 -21.00 22.68
CA ALA A 120 14.02 -22.19 21.84
C ALA A 120 12.62 -22.82 21.70
N THR A 121 12.07 -22.79 20.49
CA THR A 121 10.76 -23.38 20.18
C THR A 121 10.89 -24.85 19.78
N ILE A 122 9.88 -25.65 20.13
CA ILE A 122 9.77 -27.04 19.67
C ILE A 122 9.26 -26.99 18.23
N ALA A 123 10.15 -27.19 17.26
CA ALA A 123 9.76 -27.32 15.86
C ALA A 123 8.98 -28.64 15.67
N PRO A 124 7.92 -28.68 14.84
CA PRO A 124 7.37 -29.95 14.38
C PRO A 124 8.39 -30.59 13.45
N THR A 125 9.11 -31.59 13.93
CA THR A 125 9.96 -32.44 13.11
C THR A 125 9.07 -33.22 12.13
N LYS A 126 9.28 -33.00 10.83
CA LYS A 126 8.77 -33.89 9.79
C LYS A 126 9.36 -35.29 10.00
N SER A 127 8.47 -36.24 10.29
CA SER A 127 8.53 -37.70 10.09
C SER A 127 9.88 -38.41 10.27
N ASN A 128 9.90 -39.28 11.27
CA ASN A 128 10.87 -40.36 11.50
C ASN A 128 11.26 -41.12 10.21
N LYS A 129 12.57 -41.32 10.04
CA LYS A 129 13.14 -42.56 9.51
C LYS A 129 14.12 -43.10 10.55
N GLU A 130 13.89 -44.34 10.96
CA GLU A 130 14.75 -45.08 11.89
C GLU A 130 16.18 -45.26 11.35
N PRO A 131 17.18 -45.41 12.25
CA PRO A 131 18.59 -45.43 11.89
C PRO A 131 19.08 -46.85 11.58
N SER A 132 19.72 -47.04 10.42
CA SER A 132 20.57 -48.21 10.19
C SER A 132 22.01 -47.91 10.62
N LYS A 133 22.56 -48.81 11.43
CA LYS A 133 23.95 -48.80 11.92
C LYS A 133 24.92 -49.15 10.79
N SER A 134 26.07 -48.46 10.70
CA SER A 134 27.39 -49.12 10.75
C SER A 134 28.59 -48.17 10.62
N ALA A 135 29.61 -48.51 11.42
CA ALA A 135 31.06 -48.32 11.27
C ALA A 135 31.70 -46.93 11.41
N ALA A 136 32.51 -46.84 12.48
CA ALA A 136 33.41 -45.75 12.84
C ALA A 136 34.69 -45.70 12.00
N LYS A 137 35.20 -44.49 11.74
CA LYS A 137 36.64 -44.19 11.67
C LYS A 137 36.95 -42.83 12.30
N LYS A 138 37.86 -42.84 13.26
CA LYS A 138 38.48 -41.68 13.94
C LYS A 138 39.27 -40.83 12.95
N ALA A 139 39.12 -39.51 13.01
CA ALA A 139 40.22 -38.56 12.79
C ALA A 139 39.91 -37.15 13.33
N LYS A 140 40.73 -36.75 14.32
CA LYS A 140 41.19 -35.40 14.70
C LYS A 140 40.18 -34.26 14.85
N GLU A 141 39.98 -33.90 16.11
CA GLU A 141 39.67 -32.55 16.60
C GLU A 141 40.43 -31.47 15.83
N LYS A 142 39.68 -30.52 15.27
CA LYS A 142 40.09 -29.13 15.19
C LYS A 142 38.99 -28.28 15.78
N SER A 143 39.32 -27.65 16.90
CA SER A 143 38.57 -26.60 17.58
C SER A 143 38.11 -25.54 16.57
N GLY A 144 36.82 -25.54 16.29
CA GLY A 144 36.12 -24.53 15.51
C GLY A 144 34.97 -23.99 16.36
N ARG A 145 35.21 -22.86 17.01
CA ARG A 145 34.22 -22.08 17.75
C ARG A 145 32.99 -21.85 16.85
N LYS A 146 31.91 -22.61 17.07
CA LYS A 146 30.61 -22.38 16.42
C LYS A 146 30.16 -20.96 16.76
N LYS A 147 30.26 -20.05 15.77
CA LYS A 147 29.59 -18.75 15.82
C LYS A 147 28.10 -19.04 15.96
N LYS A 148 27.54 -18.68 17.11
CA LYS A 148 26.08 -18.62 17.34
C LYS A 148 25.47 -17.82 16.19
N GLN A 149 24.50 -18.42 15.50
CA GLN A 149 23.67 -17.73 14.52
C GLN A 149 22.99 -16.55 15.21
N GLN A 150 23.43 -15.36 14.85
CA GLN A 150 22.85 -14.09 15.26
C GLN A 150 21.74 -13.80 14.27
N LEU A 151 20.50 -13.84 14.74
CA LEU A 151 19.30 -13.60 13.94
C LEU A 151 18.58 -12.38 14.53
N ASN A 152 18.11 -11.49 13.65
CA ASN A 152 17.30 -10.27 13.85
C ASN A 152 18.05 -8.94 13.80
N VAL A 153 17.75 -8.11 12.79
CA VAL A 153 17.70 -6.64 12.90
C VAL A 153 16.67 -6.08 11.88
N ILE A 154 15.54 -5.56 12.36
CA ILE A 154 14.77 -4.52 11.63
C ILE A 154 15.59 -3.23 11.78
N GLN A 155 16.11 -2.70 10.68
CA GLN A 155 17.02 -1.55 10.69
C GLN A 155 16.32 -0.24 11.08
N SER A 156 17.06 0.57 11.83
CA SER A 156 16.61 1.80 12.49
C SER A 156 16.36 2.96 11.53
N LYS A 157 15.52 3.88 12.03
CA LYS A 157 14.98 5.17 11.55
C LYS A 157 15.91 6.11 10.74
N GLU A 158 17.21 5.84 10.68
CA GLU A 158 18.25 6.75 10.21
C GLU A 158 18.83 6.38 8.83
N GLN A 159 18.68 5.13 8.37
CA GLN A 159 19.41 4.66 7.18
C GLN A 159 18.78 5.07 5.83
N TYR A 160 17.54 5.58 5.82
CA TYR A 160 16.78 5.91 4.60
C TYR A 160 16.44 7.39 4.46
N ALA A 161 16.93 8.26 5.35
CA ALA A 161 16.61 9.69 5.33
C ALA A 161 17.12 10.36 4.03
N ASP A 162 18.32 10.00 3.58
CA ASP A 162 18.99 10.67 2.47
C ASP A 162 18.45 10.24 1.08
N GLU A 163 17.82 9.08 0.97
CA GLU A 163 17.28 8.59 -0.32
C GLU A 163 15.88 9.15 -0.64
N VAL A 164 15.14 9.55 0.40
CA VAL A 164 13.75 10.04 0.30
C VAL A 164 13.69 11.52 -0.11
N ASP A 165 14.66 12.34 0.34
CA ASP A 165 14.67 13.80 0.11
C ASP A 165 15.46 14.24 -1.15
N HIS A 166 16.18 13.34 -1.84
CA HIS A 166 17.04 13.68 -2.99
C HIS A 166 16.63 13.05 -4.34
N GLN A 167 15.33 12.86 -4.55
CA GLN A 167 14.81 12.38 -5.83
C GLN A 167 13.75 13.35 -6.36
N HIS A 168 14.20 14.35 -7.12
CA HIS A 168 13.34 15.09 -8.05
C HIS A 168 13.09 14.18 -9.26
N ASP A 169 11.84 13.79 -9.42
CA ASP A 169 11.35 13.00 -10.56
C ASP A 169 10.72 14.00 -11.55
N ASP A 170 11.52 14.99 -11.98
CA ASP A 170 11.13 15.94 -13.02
C ASP A 170 11.78 15.51 -14.34
N ASP A 171 10.97 14.90 -15.21
CA ASP A 171 11.19 14.91 -16.67
C ASP A 171 10.84 16.31 -17.24
N ASP A 172 11.19 17.40 -16.54
CA ASP A 172 11.23 18.74 -17.13
C ASP A 172 12.64 18.97 -17.67
N ILE A 173 12.71 19.09 -18.99
CA ILE A 173 13.91 19.55 -19.69
C ILE A 173 14.18 20.98 -19.19
N GLN A 174 15.12 21.14 -18.26
CA GLN A 174 15.76 22.44 -18.06
C GLN A 174 16.80 22.62 -19.16
N GLU A 175 16.45 23.39 -20.19
CA GLU A 175 17.44 24.00 -21.07
C GLU A 175 18.19 25.05 -20.25
N THR A 176 19.36 24.69 -19.74
CA THR A 176 20.35 25.67 -19.33
C THR A 176 21.15 26.05 -20.56
N SER A 177 20.94 27.28 -21.04
CA SER A 177 21.84 27.91 -22.01
C SER A 177 23.22 28.08 -21.37
N GLY A 178 24.15 27.23 -21.75
CA GLY A 178 25.54 27.24 -21.32
C GLY A 178 26.25 26.03 -21.92
N ASP A 179 27.29 26.29 -22.70
CA ASP A 179 28.13 25.33 -23.41
C ASP A 179 28.67 24.22 -22.47
N ASP A 180 28.95 23.04 -23.04
CA ASP A 180 29.33 21.76 -22.38
C ASP A 180 28.21 20.89 -21.77
N ASN A 181 27.32 20.40 -22.65
CA ASN A 181 26.25 19.44 -22.31
C ASN A 181 26.77 18.01 -22.04
N LYS A 182 27.15 17.69 -20.80
CA LYS A 182 27.20 16.29 -20.32
C LYS A 182 25.93 15.97 -19.53
N VAL A 183 24.87 15.58 -20.24
CA VAL A 183 23.61 15.12 -19.62
C VAL A 183 23.86 13.80 -18.90
N THR A 184 24.06 13.83 -17.58
CA THR A 184 24.05 12.63 -16.73
C THR A 184 22.64 12.08 -16.61
N LYS A 185 22.29 11.12 -17.47
CA LYS A 185 21.04 10.36 -17.37
C LYS A 185 21.11 9.41 -16.17
N ARG A 186 20.35 9.70 -15.11
CA ARG A 186 20.23 8.83 -13.93
C ARG A 186 19.55 7.50 -14.33
N LYS A 187 20.17 6.37 -13.98
CA LYS A 187 19.56 5.03 -14.16
C LYS A 187 18.35 4.90 -13.22
N GLY A 188 17.34 4.14 -13.61
CA GLY A 188 16.14 3.93 -12.79
C GLY A 188 16.47 3.28 -11.45
N THR A 189 15.74 3.64 -10.39
CA THR A 189 15.93 3.10 -9.02
C THR A 189 15.83 1.58 -9.03
N VAL A 190 16.77 0.87 -8.38
CA VAL A 190 16.78 -0.60 -8.32
C VAL A 190 16.43 -1.13 -6.93
N LEU A 191 16.78 -0.40 -5.86
CA LEU A 191 16.57 -0.78 -4.45
C LEU A 191 17.12 -2.18 -4.11
N ALA A 192 18.34 -2.49 -4.55
CA ALA A 192 19.00 -3.77 -4.29
C ALA A 192 19.00 -4.12 -2.79
N HIS A 193 19.26 -3.16 -1.91
CA HIS A 193 19.24 -3.36 -0.47
C HIS A 193 17.88 -3.84 0.09
N VAL A 194 16.76 -3.51 -0.57
CA VAL A 194 15.42 -4.01 -0.18
C VAL A 194 15.18 -5.39 -0.80
N TRP A 195 15.57 -5.60 -2.05
CA TRP A 195 15.44 -6.91 -2.72
C TRP A 195 16.27 -7.99 -2.04
N ASP A 196 17.47 -7.64 -1.59
CA ASP A 196 18.44 -8.52 -0.93
C ASP A 196 18.24 -8.59 0.59
N LEU A 197 17.16 -7.98 1.11
CA LEU A 197 16.83 -8.04 2.53
C LEU A 197 16.62 -9.51 2.96
N PRO A 198 17.29 -9.98 4.04
CA PRO A 198 17.11 -11.34 4.55
C PRO A 198 15.65 -11.65 4.86
N GLU A 199 15.20 -12.89 4.64
CA GLU A 199 13.79 -13.30 4.82
C GLU A 199 13.24 -13.05 6.23
N GLU A 200 14.13 -12.99 7.22
CA GLU A 200 13.80 -12.77 8.63
C GLU A 200 13.56 -11.28 8.96
N ASN A 201 13.96 -10.38 8.06
CA ASN A 201 13.87 -8.94 8.24
C ASN A 201 12.77 -8.36 7.36
N ARG A 202 11.90 -7.53 7.96
CA ARG A 202 10.88 -6.78 7.23
C ARG A 202 10.81 -5.34 7.70
N ILE A 203 10.51 -4.45 6.78
CA ILE A 203 10.34 -3.02 7.04
C ILE A 203 8.89 -2.77 7.47
N LEU A 204 8.68 -2.31 8.71
CA LEU A 204 7.36 -1.97 9.23
C LEU A 204 6.83 -0.68 8.57
N VAL A 205 5.67 -0.77 7.94
CA VAL A 205 5.01 0.36 7.27
C VAL A 205 3.72 0.70 7.99
N LYS A 206 3.70 1.86 8.64
CA LYS A 206 2.48 2.41 9.25
C LYS A 206 1.59 3.01 8.17
N CYS A 207 0.28 2.89 8.36
CA CYS A 207 -0.73 3.43 7.45
C CYS A 207 -1.69 4.37 8.19
N ASN A 208 -2.27 5.32 7.47
CA ASN A 208 -3.39 6.11 7.98
C ASN A 208 -4.70 5.30 7.95
N GLN A 209 -5.78 5.89 8.47
CA GLN A 209 -7.11 5.28 8.52
C GLN A 209 -7.68 4.90 7.14
N LEU A 210 -7.14 5.47 6.06
CA LEU A 210 -7.54 5.17 4.68
C LEU A 210 -6.71 4.06 4.04
N GLY A 211 -5.81 3.42 4.80
CA GLY A 211 -4.89 2.40 4.31
C GLY A 211 -3.81 2.96 3.40
N GLN A 212 -3.46 4.25 3.54
CA GLN A 212 -2.35 4.84 2.80
C GLN A 212 -1.09 4.80 3.66
N PRO A 213 0.07 4.39 3.11
CA PRO A 213 1.30 4.31 3.87
C PRO A 213 1.84 5.71 4.19
N ILE A 214 2.30 5.88 5.43
CA ILE A 214 2.84 7.13 5.97
C ILE A 214 4.28 6.94 6.47
N GLY A 215 4.93 8.02 6.91
CA GLY A 215 6.32 7.96 7.37
C GLY A 215 7.34 7.81 6.23
N LYS A 216 8.60 7.54 6.58
CA LYS A 216 9.70 7.38 5.59
C LYS A 216 9.61 6.03 4.90
N GLU A 217 9.23 5.01 5.67
CA GLU A 217 9.02 3.61 5.27
C GLU A 217 7.90 3.51 4.23
N GLY A 218 6.84 4.32 4.35
CA GLY A 218 5.81 4.42 3.31
C GLY A 218 6.31 5.00 2.00
N GLY A 219 7.31 5.90 2.06
CA GLY A 219 8.04 6.39 0.88
C GLY A 219 8.87 5.30 0.22
N LEU A 220 9.63 4.56 1.02
CA LEU A 220 10.45 3.43 0.56
C LEU A 220 9.59 2.33 -0.06
N LEU A 221 8.45 1.99 0.57
CA LEU A 221 7.45 1.09 0.00
C LEU A 221 7.02 1.58 -1.39
N GLY A 222 6.62 2.86 -1.51
CA GLY A 222 6.23 3.45 -2.79
C GLY A 222 7.30 3.29 -3.89
N GLN A 223 8.57 3.52 -3.57
CA GLN A 223 9.68 3.30 -4.51
C GLN A 223 9.85 1.81 -4.87
N PHE A 224 9.74 0.91 -3.89
CA PHE A 224 9.79 -0.54 -4.10
C PHE A 224 8.68 -1.04 -5.02
N LEU A 225 7.45 -0.58 -4.81
CA LEU A 225 6.32 -0.87 -5.72
C LEU A 225 6.62 -0.43 -7.17
N GLY A 226 7.33 0.70 -7.33
CA GLY A 226 7.82 1.16 -8.62
C GLY A 226 8.82 0.19 -9.28
N THR A 227 9.63 -0.53 -8.50
CA THR A 227 10.51 -1.60 -9.03
C THR A 227 9.72 -2.83 -9.46
N ILE A 228 8.73 -3.26 -8.67
CA ILE A 228 7.82 -4.37 -9.02
C ILE A 228 7.06 -4.07 -10.31
N SER A 229 6.58 -2.82 -10.47
CA SER A 229 5.80 -2.42 -11.65
C SER A 229 6.56 -2.53 -12.98
N ARG A 230 7.90 -2.55 -12.93
CA ARG A 230 8.80 -2.70 -14.08
C ARG A 230 9.21 -4.15 -14.33
N ASN A 231 9.05 -5.02 -13.34
CA ASN A 231 9.39 -6.43 -13.47
C ASN A 231 8.33 -7.15 -14.33
N CYS A 232 8.73 -7.63 -15.51
CA CYS A 232 7.84 -8.28 -16.48
C CYS A 232 7.27 -9.64 -16.02
N GLY A 233 7.84 -10.26 -14.99
CA GLY A 233 7.34 -11.48 -14.37
C GLY A 233 6.10 -11.22 -13.50
N TYR A 234 6.14 -10.15 -12.71
CA TYR A 234 5.00 -9.71 -11.88
C TYR A 234 3.99 -8.90 -12.69
N CYS A 235 4.47 -8.00 -13.56
CA CYS A 235 3.65 -7.03 -14.28
C CYS A 235 3.86 -7.13 -15.80
N PRO A 236 3.24 -8.11 -16.49
CA PRO A 236 3.51 -8.35 -17.90
C PRO A 236 3.13 -7.18 -18.82
N LEU A 237 4.01 -6.82 -19.74
CA LEU A 237 3.82 -5.70 -20.67
C LEU A 237 2.87 -6.03 -21.83
N ARG A 238 2.76 -7.31 -22.21
CA ARG A 238 1.83 -7.77 -23.26
C ARG A 238 0.36 -7.56 -22.91
N ILE A 239 0.02 -7.49 -21.63
CA ILE A 239 -1.36 -7.33 -21.15
C ILE A 239 -1.78 -5.86 -21.27
N LYS A 240 -2.94 -5.59 -21.87
CA LYS A 240 -3.39 -4.21 -22.14
C LYS A 240 -4.02 -3.52 -20.93
N ASP A 241 -4.70 -4.29 -20.08
CA ASP A 241 -5.50 -3.78 -18.97
C ASP A 241 -4.92 -4.25 -17.64
N TRP A 242 -4.67 -3.30 -16.74
CA TRP A 242 -4.18 -3.58 -15.38
C TRP A 242 -5.13 -4.49 -14.60
N ARG A 243 -6.45 -4.41 -14.85
CA ARG A 243 -7.43 -5.26 -14.16
C ARG A 243 -7.15 -6.75 -14.38
N LYS A 244 -6.66 -7.12 -15.57
CA LYS A 244 -6.30 -8.50 -15.90
C LYS A 244 -5.03 -8.95 -15.16
N VAL A 245 -4.02 -8.08 -15.09
CA VAL A 245 -2.80 -8.34 -14.30
C VAL A 245 -3.14 -8.48 -12.83
N LYS A 246 -3.95 -7.55 -12.30
CA LYS A 246 -4.41 -7.56 -10.91
C LYS A 246 -5.12 -8.87 -10.58
N ASN A 247 -6.07 -9.31 -11.39
CA ASN A 247 -6.84 -10.52 -11.10
C ASN A 247 -6.00 -11.81 -11.14
N ASP A 248 -4.95 -11.85 -11.96
CA ASP A 248 -4.10 -13.04 -12.14
C ASP A 248 -2.89 -13.08 -11.17
N LYS A 249 -2.34 -11.91 -10.81
CA LYS A 249 -1.04 -11.79 -10.14
C LYS A 249 -1.08 -11.07 -8.81
N SER A 250 -2.23 -10.57 -8.34
CA SER A 250 -2.27 -9.78 -7.09
C SER A 250 -1.71 -10.54 -5.90
N GLU A 251 -2.07 -11.80 -5.74
CA GLU A 251 -1.61 -12.63 -4.62
C GLU A 251 -0.08 -12.78 -4.64
N THR A 252 0.48 -13.19 -5.78
CA THR A 252 1.94 -13.34 -5.95
C THR A 252 2.68 -12.01 -5.73
N ILE A 253 2.12 -10.89 -6.19
CA ILE A 253 2.68 -9.56 -5.97
C ILE A 253 2.68 -9.20 -4.49
N LEU A 254 1.55 -9.41 -3.79
CA LEU A 254 1.41 -9.09 -2.39
C LEU A 254 2.33 -9.95 -1.52
N GLN A 255 2.42 -11.25 -1.79
CA GLN A 255 3.35 -12.17 -1.14
C GLN A 255 4.80 -11.71 -1.31
N CYS A 256 5.21 -11.31 -2.52
CA CYS A 256 6.54 -10.74 -2.75
C CYS A 256 6.79 -9.49 -1.89
N ILE A 257 5.80 -8.60 -1.76
CA ILE A 257 5.93 -7.40 -0.92
C ILE A 257 6.00 -7.79 0.56
N GLN A 258 5.21 -8.76 1.03
CA GLN A 258 5.21 -9.23 2.42
C GLN A 258 6.56 -9.83 2.83
N THR A 259 7.33 -10.40 1.90
CA THR A 259 8.69 -10.87 2.23
C THR A 259 9.62 -9.74 2.67
N LYS A 260 9.34 -8.49 2.27
CA LYS A 260 10.21 -7.33 2.51
C LYS A 260 9.59 -6.29 3.44
N PHE A 261 8.27 -6.22 3.51
CA PHE A 261 7.52 -5.22 4.27
C PHE A 261 6.46 -5.87 5.16
N LEU A 262 6.29 -5.30 6.34
CA LEU A 262 5.22 -5.62 7.27
C LEU A 262 4.23 -4.45 7.27
N TYR A 263 2.98 -4.69 6.88
CA TYR A 263 1.96 -3.65 6.67
C TYR A 263 0.55 -4.17 6.99
N PRO A 264 -0.42 -3.27 7.30
CA PRO A 264 -1.79 -3.69 7.54
C PRO A 264 -2.49 -4.06 6.23
N ARG A 265 -3.38 -5.06 6.26
CA ARG A 265 -4.13 -5.53 5.09
C ARG A 265 -4.92 -4.42 4.37
N SER A 266 -5.36 -3.39 5.10
CA SER A 266 -6.00 -2.20 4.54
C SER A 266 -5.14 -1.48 3.47
N CYS A 267 -3.81 -1.65 3.52
CA CYS A 267 -2.84 -1.08 2.59
C CYS A 267 -2.84 -1.75 1.21
N GLU A 268 -3.26 -3.01 1.09
CA GLU A 268 -3.16 -3.80 -0.15
C GLU A 268 -3.85 -3.14 -1.35
N LYS A 269 -5.02 -2.54 -1.10
CA LYS A 269 -5.79 -1.83 -2.13
C LYS A 269 -5.00 -0.63 -2.68
N TRP A 270 -4.30 0.10 -1.80
CA TRP A 270 -3.46 1.22 -2.18
C TRP A 270 -2.25 0.73 -3.00
N MET A 271 -1.56 -0.31 -2.53
CA MET A 271 -0.39 -0.85 -3.20
C MET A 271 -0.71 -1.33 -4.62
N LEU A 272 -1.77 -2.13 -4.80
CA LEU A 272 -2.18 -2.61 -6.12
C LEU A 272 -2.60 -1.46 -7.07
N LYS A 273 -3.18 -0.38 -6.53
CA LYS A 273 -3.44 0.83 -7.32
C LYS A 273 -2.16 1.57 -7.70
N SER A 274 -1.20 1.66 -6.78
CA SER A 274 0.11 2.29 -6.99
C SER A 274 0.90 1.56 -8.08
N ILE A 275 1.04 0.23 -7.97
CA ILE A 275 1.71 -0.59 -8.98
C ILE A 275 1.03 -0.44 -10.35
N GLY A 276 -0.31 -0.44 -10.40
CA GLY A 276 -1.03 -0.27 -11.66
C GLY A 276 -0.89 1.12 -12.30
N ARG A 277 -0.69 2.17 -11.50
CA ARG A 277 -0.30 3.50 -11.99
C ARG A 277 1.12 3.45 -12.57
N ASP A 278 2.05 2.90 -11.82
CA ASP A 278 3.48 2.91 -12.16
C ASP A 278 3.79 2.01 -13.36
N TRP A 279 3.08 0.89 -13.50
CA TRP A 279 3.13 0.01 -14.67
C TRP A 279 2.67 0.72 -15.95
N ARG A 280 1.61 1.53 -15.88
CA ARG A 280 1.16 2.38 -17.00
C ARG A 280 2.18 3.47 -17.31
N LYS A 281 2.75 4.12 -16.28
CA LYS A 281 3.83 5.11 -16.42
C LYS A 281 5.02 4.48 -17.14
N TYR A 282 5.48 3.29 -16.71
CA TYR A 282 6.59 2.57 -17.32
C TYR A 282 6.35 2.27 -18.80
N LYS A 283 5.17 1.77 -19.18
CA LYS A 283 4.80 1.59 -20.61
C LYS A 283 4.86 2.89 -21.40
N ALA A 284 4.39 3.99 -20.83
CA ALA A 284 4.45 5.29 -21.46
C ALA A 284 5.91 5.77 -21.64
N THR A 285 6.75 5.57 -20.63
CA THR A 285 8.19 5.87 -20.69
C THR A 285 8.90 5.04 -21.77
N LEU A 286 8.62 3.74 -21.86
CA LEU A 286 9.15 2.88 -22.92
C LEU A 286 8.73 3.36 -24.30
N LYS A 287 7.45 3.74 -24.46
CA LYS A 287 6.95 4.30 -25.72
C LYS A 287 7.66 5.61 -26.07
N SER A 288 7.79 6.52 -25.11
CA SER A 288 8.47 7.81 -25.34
C SER A 288 9.92 7.64 -25.79
N LYS A 289 10.66 6.72 -25.15
CA LYS A 289 12.09 6.52 -25.40
C LYS A 289 12.40 5.71 -26.67
N LEU A 290 11.60 4.67 -26.94
CA LEU A 290 11.99 3.62 -27.89
C LEU A 290 11.03 3.49 -29.09
N TYR A 291 9.84 4.08 -29.05
CA TYR A 291 8.87 3.96 -30.13
C TYR A 291 8.92 5.15 -31.09
N ASN A 292 9.19 4.87 -32.36
CA ASN A 292 9.03 5.84 -33.45
C ASN A 292 8.00 5.32 -34.47
N PRO A 293 6.88 6.04 -34.71
CA PRO A 293 5.83 5.59 -35.62
C PRO A 293 6.31 5.37 -37.06
N LYS A 294 7.31 6.14 -37.51
CA LYS A 294 7.88 6.09 -38.87
C LYS A 294 8.75 4.85 -39.10
N LYS A 295 9.33 4.25 -38.04
CA LYS A 295 10.20 3.06 -38.16
C LYS A 295 9.39 1.78 -38.39
N LYS A 296 9.89 0.84 -39.21
CA LYS A 296 9.27 -0.49 -39.41
C LYS A 296 9.26 -1.31 -38.12
N ARG A 297 8.33 -2.26 -37.97
CA ARG A 297 8.20 -3.12 -36.76
C ARG A 297 9.49 -3.89 -36.47
N SER A 298 10.11 -4.49 -37.49
CA SER A 298 11.37 -5.23 -37.36
C SER A 298 12.50 -4.40 -36.75
N ALA A 299 12.61 -3.13 -37.13
CA ALA A 299 13.59 -2.21 -36.56
C ALA A 299 13.29 -1.87 -35.09
N LEU A 300 12.01 -1.78 -34.71
CA LEU A 300 11.60 -1.54 -33.33
C LEU A 300 11.79 -2.77 -32.43
N TYR A 301 11.64 -3.98 -32.97
CA TYR A 301 11.89 -5.22 -32.21
C TYR A 301 13.35 -5.32 -31.75
N LYS A 302 14.30 -4.82 -32.56
CA LYS A 302 15.73 -4.75 -32.20
C LYS A 302 16.05 -3.74 -31.09
N LEU A 303 15.12 -2.88 -30.71
CA LEU A 303 15.27 -1.91 -29.61
C LEU A 303 14.77 -2.47 -28.27
N CYS A 304 14.65 -3.80 -28.15
CA CYS A 304 14.24 -4.44 -26.90
C CYS A 304 15.26 -4.13 -25.80
N PRO A 305 14.83 -3.57 -24.65
CA PRO A 305 15.67 -3.47 -23.47
C PRO A 305 16.07 -4.85 -22.93
N ASP A 306 17.27 -4.94 -22.36
CA ASP A 306 17.83 -6.19 -21.82
C ASP A 306 17.01 -6.77 -20.64
N ASP A 307 16.30 -5.91 -19.91
CA ASP A 307 15.47 -6.27 -18.76
C ASP A 307 14.04 -6.71 -19.14
N ILE A 308 13.72 -6.76 -20.44
CA ILE A 308 12.39 -7.10 -20.94
C ILE A 308 12.46 -8.33 -21.84
N ASP A 309 11.57 -9.27 -21.58
CA ASP A 309 11.36 -10.43 -22.44
C ASP A 309 10.98 -10.03 -23.87
N GLU A 310 11.66 -10.62 -24.86
CA GLU A 310 11.56 -10.21 -26.26
C GLU A 310 10.13 -10.39 -26.81
N ASP A 311 9.42 -11.44 -26.38
CA ASP A 311 8.04 -11.69 -26.81
C ASP A 311 7.08 -10.67 -26.21
N GLN A 312 7.27 -10.29 -24.95
CA GLN A 312 6.53 -9.20 -24.34
C GLN A 312 6.77 -7.86 -25.05
N TRP A 313 8.02 -7.57 -25.41
CA TRP A 313 8.37 -6.37 -26.18
C TRP A 313 7.73 -6.35 -27.56
N LYS A 314 7.85 -7.45 -28.33
CA LYS A 314 7.24 -7.61 -29.65
C LYS A 314 5.73 -7.41 -29.61
N ALA A 315 5.06 -7.98 -28.61
CA ALA A 315 3.62 -7.82 -28.40
C ALA A 315 3.24 -6.35 -28.14
N LEU A 316 4.01 -5.66 -27.30
CA LEU A 316 3.78 -4.25 -26.97
C LEU A 316 3.95 -3.34 -28.19
N VAL A 317 5.02 -3.52 -28.97
CA VAL A 317 5.26 -2.78 -30.21
C VAL A 317 4.18 -3.06 -31.25
N LYS A 318 3.73 -4.32 -31.39
CA LYS A 318 2.60 -4.68 -32.26
C LYS A 318 1.33 -3.92 -31.86
N TYR A 319 1.05 -3.84 -30.56
CA TYR A 319 -0.09 -3.09 -30.04
C TYR A 319 0.02 -1.59 -30.34
N TRP A 320 1.16 -0.95 -30.11
CA TRP A 320 1.32 0.49 -30.40
C TRP A 320 1.12 0.86 -31.88
N LYS A 321 1.43 -0.05 -32.81
CA LYS A 321 1.18 0.17 -34.25
C LYS A 321 -0.24 -0.17 -34.69
N SER A 322 -1.02 -0.88 -33.86
CA SER A 322 -2.41 -1.24 -34.17
C SER A 322 -3.33 -0.01 -34.19
N ALA A 323 -4.47 -0.11 -34.89
CA ALA A 323 -5.48 0.94 -34.92
C ALA A 323 -5.99 1.27 -33.50
N GLU A 324 -6.27 0.23 -32.70
CA GLU A 324 -6.70 0.34 -31.30
C GLU A 324 -5.69 1.13 -30.45
N GLY A 325 -4.40 0.78 -30.54
CA GLY A 325 -3.34 1.45 -29.77
C GLY A 325 -3.11 2.90 -30.18
N LYS A 326 -3.29 3.22 -31.46
CA LYS A 326 -3.23 4.60 -31.97
C LYS A 326 -4.42 5.42 -31.47
N ALA A 327 -5.64 4.90 -31.63
CA ALA A 327 -6.86 5.57 -31.20
C ALA A 327 -6.85 5.89 -29.69
N LEU A 328 -6.41 4.93 -28.86
CA LEU A 328 -6.26 5.16 -27.42
C LEU A 328 -5.19 6.22 -27.11
N SER A 329 -4.08 6.22 -27.86
CA SER A 329 -3.00 7.18 -27.68
C SER A 329 -3.46 8.62 -27.98
N GLU A 330 -4.24 8.83 -29.04
CA GLU A 330 -4.76 10.16 -29.39
C GLU A 330 -5.77 10.64 -28.34
N ARG A 331 -6.70 9.78 -27.90
CA ARG A 331 -7.64 10.13 -26.82
C ARG A 331 -6.91 10.55 -25.52
N ASN A 332 -5.83 9.84 -25.17
CA ASN A 332 -5.05 10.15 -23.98
C ASN A 332 -4.28 11.48 -24.10
N LYS A 333 -3.84 11.88 -25.31
CA LYS A 333 -3.21 13.19 -25.53
C LYS A 333 -4.21 14.33 -25.29
N VAL A 334 -5.39 14.23 -25.92
CA VAL A 334 -6.49 15.20 -25.70
C VAL A 334 -6.86 15.27 -24.22
N SER A 335 -6.97 14.12 -23.54
CA SER A 335 -7.25 14.09 -22.10
C SER A 335 -6.15 14.75 -21.27
N ARG A 336 -4.88 14.67 -21.70
CA ARG A 336 -3.75 15.27 -20.99
C ARG A 336 -3.68 16.78 -21.21
N GLU A 337 -4.07 17.28 -22.37
CA GLU A 337 -4.18 18.72 -22.67
C GLU A 337 -5.20 19.41 -21.74
N MET A 338 -6.23 18.69 -21.29
CA MET A 338 -7.22 19.19 -20.33
C MET A 338 -6.74 19.26 -18.86
N LYS A 339 -5.46 18.96 -18.58
CA LYS A 339 -4.93 18.97 -17.20
C LYS A 339 -4.64 20.41 -16.76
N LYS A 340 -5.43 20.92 -15.81
CA LYS A 340 -5.35 22.31 -15.31
C LYS A 340 -4.18 22.58 -14.37
N THR A 341 -3.86 21.65 -13.48
CA THR A 341 -2.80 21.83 -12.47
C THR A 341 -1.94 20.59 -12.30
N THR A 342 -0.70 20.81 -11.87
CA THR A 342 0.22 19.75 -11.45
C THR A 342 0.70 20.09 -10.04
N HIS A 343 0.68 19.11 -9.15
CA HIS A 343 1.28 19.22 -7.82
C HIS A 343 2.80 19.37 -7.89
N THR A 344 3.36 19.98 -6.85
CA THR A 344 4.79 20.20 -6.62
C THR A 344 5.31 19.40 -5.42
N ALA A 345 4.55 18.38 -4.98
CA ALA A 345 4.85 17.53 -3.82
C ALA A 345 6.10 16.64 -3.96
N GLY A 346 6.70 16.58 -5.15
CA GLY A 346 7.81 15.69 -5.47
C GLY A 346 7.41 14.21 -5.34
N THR A 347 8.35 13.38 -4.88
CA THR A 347 8.15 11.95 -4.63
C THR A 347 7.37 11.65 -3.34
N LYS A 348 7.16 12.68 -2.50
CA LYS A 348 6.41 12.54 -1.26
C LYS A 348 4.91 12.59 -1.55
N SER A 349 4.22 11.49 -1.24
CA SER A 349 2.79 11.35 -1.46
C SER A 349 1.97 12.32 -0.59
N TYR A 350 0.75 12.65 -1.03
CA TYR A 350 -0.22 13.43 -0.26
C TYR A 350 -0.45 12.90 1.17
N ALA A 351 -0.62 11.58 1.34
CA ALA A 351 -0.80 10.98 2.67
C ALA A 351 0.35 11.29 3.63
N ARG A 352 1.59 11.26 3.13
CA ARG A 352 2.81 11.60 3.89
C ARG A 352 2.90 13.10 4.17
N TRP A 353 2.51 13.95 3.21
CA TRP A 353 2.40 15.40 3.46
C TRP A 353 1.36 15.73 4.53
N SER A 354 0.17 15.12 4.46
CA SER A 354 -0.87 15.27 5.46
C SER A 354 -0.44 14.77 6.84
N GLU A 355 0.29 13.66 6.90
CA GLU A 355 0.83 13.16 8.16
C GLU A 355 1.87 14.11 8.76
N ASP A 356 2.78 14.65 7.96
CA ASP A 356 3.78 15.60 8.47
C ASP A 356 3.14 16.89 8.98
N LEU A 357 2.09 17.38 8.31
CA LEU A 357 1.28 18.51 8.82
C LEU A 357 0.59 18.16 10.14
N ARG A 358 0.00 16.98 10.24
CA ARG A 358 -0.60 16.47 11.49
C ARG A 358 0.42 16.39 12.61
N GLN A 359 1.66 15.97 12.31
CA GLN A 359 2.73 15.87 13.30
C GLN A 359 3.27 17.23 13.73
N ALA A 360 3.22 18.25 12.88
CA ALA A 360 3.60 19.62 13.22
C ALA A 360 2.56 20.34 14.09
N ASP A 361 1.30 19.93 14.02
CA ASP A 361 0.22 20.46 14.86
C ASP A 361 0.38 19.99 16.34
N PRO A 362 0.38 20.91 17.33
CA PRO A 362 0.52 20.56 18.75
C PRO A 362 -0.56 19.61 19.28
N GLU A 363 -1.77 19.69 18.74
CA GLU A 363 -2.92 18.87 19.11
C GLU A 363 -3.03 17.62 18.22
N LYS A 364 -2.10 17.43 17.28
CA LYS A 364 -2.07 16.32 16.31
C LYS A 364 -3.35 16.20 15.48
N LYS A 365 -4.03 17.32 15.26
CA LYS A 365 -5.25 17.40 14.46
C LYS A 365 -4.96 17.07 13.00
N LYS A 366 -5.87 16.30 12.38
CA LYS A 366 -5.78 15.99 10.95
C LYS A 366 -5.91 17.30 10.16
N PRO A 367 -5.01 17.57 9.20
CA PRO A 367 -5.11 18.79 8.40
C PRO A 367 -6.33 18.73 7.49
N HIS A 368 -6.99 19.89 7.33
CA HIS A 368 -8.05 20.07 6.35
C HIS A 368 -7.52 19.80 4.93
N ILE A 369 -8.37 19.29 4.03
CA ILE A 369 -7.97 18.88 2.67
C ILE A 369 -7.43 20.06 1.86
N ALA A 370 -8.04 21.24 2.00
CA ALA A 370 -7.54 22.47 1.38
C ALA A 370 -6.11 22.83 1.83
N THR A 371 -5.80 22.68 3.13
CA THR A 371 -4.45 22.91 3.69
C THR A 371 -3.43 21.92 3.12
N ALA A 372 -3.80 20.64 3.03
CA ALA A 372 -2.96 19.63 2.40
C ALA A 372 -2.75 19.89 0.89
N TYR A 373 -3.78 20.39 0.20
CA TYR A 373 -3.68 20.79 -1.21
C TYR A 373 -2.72 21.97 -1.39
N LEU A 374 -2.82 23.01 -0.57
CA LEU A 374 -1.90 24.15 -0.60
C LEU A 374 -0.46 23.71 -0.36
N ALA A 375 -0.21 22.87 0.66
CA ALA A 375 1.13 22.36 0.96
C ALA A 375 1.78 21.59 -0.21
N THR A 376 0.97 21.01 -1.10
CA THR A 376 1.42 20.19 -2.23
C THR A 376 1.36 20.89 -3.58
N HIS A 377 0.76 22.08 -3.67
CA HIS A 377 0.57 22.85 -4.92
C HIS A 377 1.16 24.26 -4.86
N ARG A 378 1.77 24.64 -3.73
CA ARG A 378 2.56 25.87 -3.59
C ARG A 378 3.90 25.68 -4.31
N LYS A 379 4.26 26.63 -5.18
CA LYS A 379 5.54 26.61 -5.93
C LYS A 379 6.67 27.20 -5.09
N ARG A 380 7.89 26.70 -5.31
CA ARG A 380 9.14 27.30 -4.77
C ARG A 380 9.71 28.46 -5.64
N ALA A 381 9.22 28.75 -6.86
CA ALA A 381 9.60 29.96 -7.64
C ALA A 381 8.75 30.31 -8.91
N LYS A 382 8.86 31.61 -9.27
CA LYS A 382 8.49 32.48 -10.42
C LYS A 382 7.04 32.67 -10.89
N GLU A 383 6.20 31.65 -10.99
CA GLU A 383 4.78 31.86 -11.38
C GLU A 383 3.85 31.13 -10.42
N ALA A 384 2.98 31.88 -9.78
CA ALA A 384 2.04 31.34 -8.80
C ALA A 384 1.02 30.41 -9.49
N ASN A 385 0.75 29.26 -8.89
CA ASN A 385 -0.37 28.43 -9.29
C ASN A 385 -1.66 29.20 -8.99
N GLN A 386 -2.31 29.72 -10.02
CA GLN A 386 -3.47 30.61 -9.87
C GLN A 386 -4.59 29.99 -9.03
N LEU A 387 -4.80 28.66 -9.13
CA LEU A 387 -5.80 27.96 -8.32
C LEU A 387 -5.38 27.88 -6.85
N ALA A 388 -4.08 27.72 -6.55
CA ALA A 388 -3.60 27.75 -5.17
C ALA A 388 -3.75 29.16 -4.56
N VAL A 389 -3.47 30.21 -5.34
CA VAL A 389 -3.67 31.60 -4.89
C VAL A 389 -5.15 31.91 -4.67
N GLN A 390 -6.03 31.47 -5.57
CA GLN A 390 -7.48 31.61 -5.40
C GLN A 390 -7.96 30.90 -4.14
N LEU A 391 -7.43 29.70 -3.86
CA LEU A 391 -7.75 28.95 -2.66
C LEU A 391 -7.25 29.66 -1.39
N GLU A 392 -6.02 30.17 -1.37
CA GLU A 392 -5.48 30.96 -0.25
C GLU A 392 -6.39 32.18 0.04
N ASN A 393 -6.72 32.95 -1.00
CA ASN A 393 -7.58 34.13 -0.87
C ASN A 393 -9.01 33.78 -0.41
N LEU A 394 -9.54 32.62 -0.83
CA LEU A 394 -10.87 32.17 -0.41
C LEU A 394 -10.88 31.80 1.07
N ILE A 395 -9.86 31.09 1.54
CA ILE A 395 -9.72 30.69 2.95
C ILE A 395 -9.49 31.92 3.85
N GLU A 396 -8.74 32.92 3.38
CA GLU A 396 -8.54 34.18 4.12
C GLU A 396 -9.85 34.95 4.28
N LYS A 397 -10.71 34.94 3.26
CA LYS A 397 -12.02 35.62 3.30
C LYS A 397 -13.09 34.84 4.07
N GLN A 398 -13.03 33.50 4.00
CA GLN A 398 -14.04 32.58 4.53
C GLN A 398 -13.33 31.41 5.24
N PRO A 399 -12.75 31.65 6.44
CA PRO A 399 -12.00 30.63 7.18
C PRO A 399 -12.85 29.41 7.57
N GLU A 400 -14.17 29.57 7.68
CA GLU A 400 -15.13 28.50 7.95
C GLU A 400 -15.15 27.40 6.86
N LEU A 401 -14.77 27.74 5.63
CA LEU A 401 -14.68 26.78 4.51
C LEU A 401 -13.42 25.91 4.55
N ALA A 402 -12.51 26.19 5.47
CA ALA A 402 -11.31 25.41 5.74
C ALA A 402 -11.38 24.67 7.09
N GLN A 403 -12.57 24.56 7.68
CA GLN A 403 -12.81 23.90 8.95
C GLN A 403 -13.90 22.83 8.82
N ASP A 404 -13.69 21.69 9.50
CA ASP A 404 -14.62 20.55 9.57
C ASP A 404 -15.79 20.80 10.55
N SER A 405 -16.24 22.05 10.73
CA SER A 405 -17.37 22.37 11.60
C SER A 405 -18.71 22.12 10.88
N GLU A 406 -19.69 21.55 11.58
CA GLU A 406 -21.10 21.35 11.15
C GLU A 406 -21.42 20.22 10.15
N GLY A 407 -20.81 19.04 10.28
CA GLY A 407 -21.26 17.87 9.51
C GLY A 407 -21.06 17.99 7.99
N ARG A 408 -20.24 18.95 7.56
CA ARG A 408 -19.81 19.11 6.18
C ARG A 408 -18.86 17.98 5.81
N VAL A 409 -19.11 17.44 4.63
CA VAL A 409 -18.38 16.32 4.07
C VAL A 409 -17.17 16.92 3.33
N ALA A 410 -15.94 16.53 3.69
CA ALA A 410 -14.69 17.23 3.35
C ALA A 410 -14.36 17.45 1.84
N TRP A 411 -15.25 17.05 0.92
CA TRP A 411 -15.12 17.21 -0.53
C TRP A 411 -16.35 17.87 -1.18
N GLU A 412 -17.36 18.28 -0.41
CA GLU A 412 -18.57 18.91 -0.91
C GLU A 412 -18.87 20.20 -0.14
N GLY A 413 -18.78 21.34 -0.85
CA GLY A 413 -19.03 22.67 -0.29
C GLY A 413 -17.82 23.34 0.39
N ASP A 414 -16.67 22.67 0.47
CA ASP A 414 -15.44 23.24 1.04
C ASP A 414 -14.72 24.21 0.08
N ALA A 415 -13.72 24.94 0.59
CA ALA A 415 -12.98 25.91 -0.22
C ALA A 415 -12.32 25.26 -1.45
N LEU A 416 -11.86 24.01 -1.33
CA LEU A 416 -11.21 23.29 -2.41
C LEU A 416 -12.19 22.93 -3.54
N HIS A 417 -13.38 22.46 -3.18
CA HIS A 417 -14.48 22.22 -4.12
C HIS A 417 -14.83 23.51 -4.88
N GLN A 418 -14.97 24.65 -4.19
CA GLN A 418 -15.34 25.90 -4.87
C GLN A 418 -14.31 26.34 -5.92
N VAL A 419 -13.02 26.09 -5.67
CA VAL A 419 -11.95 26.46 -6.60
C VAL A 419 -11.75 25.44 -7.73
N LEU A 420 -11.87 24.14 -7.44
CA LEU A 420 -11.56 23.07 -8.40
C LEU A 420 -12.79 22.51 -9.13
N GLY A 421 -13.99 22.77 -8.60
CA GLY A 421 -15.25 22.20 -9.05
C GLY A 421 -15.49 20.78 -8.55
N GLU A 422 -16.47 20.11 -9.15
CA GLU A 422 -16.89 18.76 -8.77
C GLU A 422 -15.78 17.72 -8.83
N GLU A 423 -15.81 16.80 -7.86
CA GLU A 423 -14.89 15.66 -7.81
C GLU A 423 -15.12 14.68 -8.97
N LYS A 424 -14.03 14.15 -9.50
CA LYS A 424 -14.10 13.13 -10.55
C LYS A 424 -14.39 11.75 -9.95
N PRO A 425 -15.14 10.88 -10.64
CA PRO A 425 -15.37 9.52 -10.16
C PRO A 425 -14.06 8.78 -9.85
N GLY A 426 -13.86 8.43 -8.58
CA GLY A 426 -12.76 7.55 -8.14
C GLY A 426 -11.54 8.22 -7.51
N GLN A 427 -11.52 9.56 -7.38
CA GLN A 427 -10.44 10.30 -6.71
C GLN A 427 -11.01 11.55 -6.02
N VAL A 428 -10.43 11.93 -4.89
CA VAL A 428 -10.70 13.20 -4.20
C VAL A 428 -9.50 14.13 -4.42
N HIS A 429 -9.76 15.41 -4.70
CA HIS A 429 -8.71 16.42 -4.84
C HIS A 429 -7.84 16.49 -3.57
N GLY A 430 -6.53 16.69 -3.74
CA GLY A 430 -5.60 16.83 -2.61
C GLY A 430 -5.30 15.56 -1.80
N MET A 431 -5.96 14.42 -2.06
CA MET A 431 -5.80 13.20 -1.25
C MET A 431 -5.00 12.08 -1.94
N GLY A 432 -4.64 12.26 -3.22
CA GLY A 432 -3.80 11.33 -3.95
C GLY A 432 -4.50 10.02 -4.37
N LEU A 433 -3.76 8.91 -4.37
CA LEU A 433 -4.29 7.58 -4.69
C LEU A 433 -5.10 7.04 -3.52
N LEU A 434 -6.42 6.90 -3.71
CA LEU A 434 -7.39 6.72 -2.62
C LEU A 434 -7.34 7.92 -1.66
N PRO A 435 -8.45 8.28 -1.02
CA PRO A 435 -9.77 7.69 -0.99
C PRO A 435 -10.64 8.03 -2.23
N ILE A 436 -11.75 7.31 -2.39
CA ILE A 436 -12.85 7.64 -3.32
C ILE A 436 -13.84 8.50 -2.53
N PRO A 437 -14.56 9.48 -3.13
CA PRO A 437 -15.49 10.35 -2.38
C PRO A 437 -16.35 9.63 -1.33
N LYS A 438 -16.97 8.49 -1.64
CA LYS A 438 -17.77 7.68 -0.69
C LYS A 438 -17.02 7.11 0.55
N GLN A 439 -15.72 7.33 0.68
CA GLN A 439 -14.87 6.78 1.76
C GLN A 439 -14.25 7.86 2.66
N VAL A 440 -14.50 9.14 2.38
CA VAL A 440 -13.91 10.26 3.13
C VAL A 440 -14.86 10.73 4.22
#